data_AF-A0A2G8KVJ0-F1
#
_entry.id   AF-A0A2G8KVJ0-F1
#
_cell.length_a   1.000
_cell.length_b   1.000
_cell.length_c   1.000
_cell.angle_alpha   90.00
_cell.angle_beta   90.00
_cell.angle_gamma   90.00
#
_symmetry.space_group_name_H-M   'P 1'
#
loop_
_entity.id
_entity.type
_entity.pdbx_description
1 polymer ?
#
loop_
_entity_poly.entity_id
_entity_poly.type
_entity_poly.pdbx_seq_one_letter_code
_entity_poly.pdbx_strand_id
1 'polypeptide(L)'
;MVERGGHRQKPKPVAWIAPEILFLDEYVDRSDSWSYGVLLWEIFSLGETPHVGKTCDEIEAFLRANDNLSQPLSCPEGWYGLMLSTWDRRPRNRPSFQQIKEDIVTIAGHADGNGENLTVEDETGNYIEQNENEEKEERKEKLREKYKRWS
;
A
#
# COMPACT_ATOMS: atom_id res chain seq x y z
N MET A 1 -32.75 28.96 -12.52
CA MET A 1 -31.82 28.47 -11.48
C MET A 1 -31.31 27.12 -11.96
N VAL A 2 -30.02 27.03 -12.30
CA VAL A 2 -29.43 25.79 -12.83
C VAL A 2 -29.20 24.84 -11.66
N GLU A 3 -29.85 23.67 -11.70
CA GLU A 3 -29.59 22.59 -10.77
C GLU A 3 -28.17 22.07 -10.99
N ARG A 4 -27.28 22.30 -10.02
CA ARG A 4 -25.95 21.70 -10.00
C ARG A 4 -26.14 20.21 -9.72
N GLY A 5 -25.99 19.38 -10.74
CA GLY A 5 -25.94 17.93 -10.63
C GLY A 5 -24.89 17.52 -9.60
N GLY A 6 -25.35 17.13 -8.42
CA GLY A 6 -24.50 16.61 -7.35
C GLY A 6 -23.79 15.36 -7.86
N HIS A 7 -22.47 15.45 -8.06
CA HIS A 7 -21.66 14.28 -8.29
C HIS A 7 -21.78 13.42 -7.02
N ARG A 8 -22.47 12.27 -7.11
CA ARG A 8 -22.43 11.24 -6.06
C ARG A 8 -20.97 10.78 -5.96
N GLN A 9 -20.26 11.26 -4.94
CA GLN A 9 -18.95 10.72 -4.61
C GLN A 9 -19.14 9.23 -4.26
N LYS A 10 -18.34 8.36 -4.88
CA LYS A 10 -18.33 6.95 -4.52
C LYS A 10 -17.87 6.83 -3.06
N PRO A 11 -18.48 5.95 -2.25
CA PRO A 11 -18.08 5.77 -0.86
C PRO A 11 -16.61 5.30 -0.81
N LYS A 12 -15.82 5.95 0.05
CA LYS A 12 -14.42 5.60 0.31
C LYS A 12 -14.37 4.21 1.00
N PRO A 13 -13.43 3.31 0.65
CA PRO A 13 -13.32 1.99 1.30
C PRO A 13 -12.67 2.09 2.69
N VAL A 14 -13.42 2.61 3.68
CA VAL A 14 -12.90 2.99 5.02
C VAL A 14 -12.02 1.92 5.68
N ALA A 15 -12.35 0.63 5.54
CA ALA A 15 -11.60 -0.48 6.14
C ALA A 15 -10.17 -0.66 5.59
N TRP A 16 -9.84 -0.09 4.43
CA TRP A 16 -8.49 -0.15 3.83
C TRP A 16 -7.74 1.17 3.96
N ILE A 17 -8.40 2.24 4.41
CA ILE A 17 -7.84 3.58 4.35
C ILE A 17 -6.96 3.86 5.56
N ALA A 18 -5.75 4.37 5.29
CA ALA A 18 -4.82 4.79 6.33
C ALA A 18 -5.38 5.94 7.20
N PRO A 19 -5.04 6.02 8.49
CA PRO A 19 -5.55 7.04 9.40
C PRO A 19 -5.37 8.49 8.93
N GLU A 20 -4.24 8.81 8.30
CA GLU A 20 -3.95 10.15 7.78
C GLU A 20 -4.88 10.56 6.62
N ILE A 21 -5.23 9.63 5.74
CA ILE A 21 -6.20 9.88 4.67
C ILE A 21 -7.61 10.00 5.28
N LEU A 22 -7.93 9.15 6.25
CA LEU A 22 -9.26 9.10 6.84
C LEU A 22 -9.58 10.36 7.67
N PHE A 23 -8.62 10.83 8.47
CA PHE A 23 -8.84 11.91 9.42
C PHE A 23 -8.35 13.29 8.93
N LEU A 24 -7.34 13.33 8.07
CA LEU A 24 -6.72 14.58 7.60
C LEU A 24 -6.89 14.81 6.09
N ASP A 25 -7.44 13.84 5.35
CA ASP A 25 -7.48 13.83 3.87
C ASP A 25 -6.08 14.02 3.24
N GLU A 26 -5.04 13.60 3.97
CA GLU A 26 -3.64 13.65 3.52
C GLU A 26 -3.22 12.28 2.98
N TYR A 27 -2.80 12.27 1.72
CA TYR A 27 -2.19 11.09 1.09
C TYR A 27 -0.67 11.24 1.07
N VAL A 28 0.04 10.18 1.47
CA VAL A 28 1.51 10.08 1.39
C VAL A 28 1.89 8.72 0.81
N ASP A 29 3.11 8.58 0.29
CA ASP A 29 3.60 7.32 -0.32
C ASP A 29 3.45 6.08 0.58
N ARG A 30 3.43 6.27 1.91
CA ARG A 30 3.28 5.20 2.91
C ARG A 30 1.84 4.93 3.34
N SER A 31 0.86 5.64 2.77
CA SER A 31 -0.55 5.32 2.96
C SER A 31 -0.92 4.02 2.26
N ASP A 32 -0.30 3.72 1.12
CA ASP A 32 -0.52 2.44 0.41
C ASP A 32 0.09 1.25 1.15
N SER A 33 1.16 1.45 1.92
CA SER A 33 1.71 0.42 2.82
C SER A 33 0.65 -0.07 3.81
N TRP A 34 -0.17 0.84 4.38
CA TRP A 34 -1.26 0.47 5.29
C TRP A 34 -2.30 -0.42 4.61
N SER A 35 -2.78 0.01 3.43
CA SER A 35 -3.74 -0.75 2.62
C SER A 35 -3.20 -2.12 2.25
N TYR A 36 -1.88 -2.22 2.00
CA TYR A 36 -1.21 -3.49 1.74
C TYR A 36 -1.19 -4.41 2.97
N GLY A 37 -1.01 -3.87 4.17
CA GLY A 37 -1.17 -4.63 5.41
C GLY A 37 -2.56 -5.24 5.56
N VAL A 38 -3.61 -4.46 5.25
CA VAL A 38 -5.00 -4.95 5.24
C VAL A 38 -5.17 -6.07 4.20
N LEU A 39 -4.60 -5.91 3.01
CA LEU A 39 -4.61 -6.95 1.98
C LEU A 39 -3.90 -8.23 2.43
N LEU A 40 -2.73 -8.14 3.08
CA LEU A 40 -2.06 -9.30 3.65
C LEU A 40 -2.94 -9.99 4.68
N TRP A 41 -3.62 -9.21 5.54
CA TRP A 41 -4.57 -9.76 6.51
C TRP A 41 -5.72 -10.52 5.82
N GLU A 42 -6.28 -9.99 4.73
CA GLU A 42 -7.30 -10.68 3.93
C GLU A 42 -6.77 -12.00 3.34
N ILE A 43 -5.55 -12.02 2.82
CA ILE A 43 -4.92 -13.24 2.29
C ILE A 43 -4.80 -14.31 3.38
N PHE A 44 -4.25 -13.95 4.55
CA PHE A 44 -4.02 -14.90 5.63
C PHE A 44 -5.28 -15.29 6.42
N SER A 45 -6.34 -14.49 6.32
CA SER A 45 -7.67 -14.84 6.82
C SER A 45 -8.52 -15.62 5.81
N LEU A 46 -7.95 -16.01 4.66
CA LEU A 46 -8.65 -16.74 3.60
C LEU A 46 -9.84 -15.96 3.01
N GLY A 47 -9.69 -14.63 2.91
CA GLY A 47 -10.67 -13.74 2.29
C GLY A 47 -11.76 -13.24 3.24
N GLU A 48 -11.51 -13.23 4.56
CA GLU A 48 -12.43 -12.57 5.48
C GLU A 48 -12.52 -11.07 5.19
N THR A 49 -13.68 -10.48 5.49
CA THR A 49 -13.86 -9.02 5.35
C THR A 49 -13.21 -8.29 6.52
N PRO A 50 -12.28 -7.35 6.29
CA PRO A 50 -11.68 -6.58 7.36
C PRO A 50 -12.74 -5.77 8.10
N HIS A 51 -12.66 -5.76 9.43
CA HIS A 51 -13.64 -5.11 10.30
C HIS A 51 -15.09 -5.58 10.07
N VAL A 52 -15.31 -6.86 9.72
CA VAL A 52 -16.65 -7.43 9.49
C VAL A 52 -17.67 -7.00 10.55
N GLY A 53 -18.84 -6.55 10.09
CA GLY A 53 -19.95 -6.11 10.92
C GLY A 53 -19.81 -4.71 11.53
N LYS A 54 -18.67 -4.01 11.36
CA LYS A 54 -18.51 -2.62 11.81
C LYS A 54 -18.97 -1.62 10.75
N THR A 55 -19.58 -0.53 11.23
CA THR A 55 -19.88 0.68 10.46
C THR A 55 -18.63 1.53 10.25
N CYS A 56 -18.69 2.53 9.34
CA CYS A 56 -17.58 3.46 9.13
C CYS A 56 -17.17 4.18 10.42
N ASP A 57 -18.13 4.63 11.24
CA ASP A 57 -17.85 5.35 12.49
C ASP A 57 -17.17 4.44 13.53
N GLU A 58 -17.55 3.16 13.59
CA GLU A 58 -16.92 2.18 14.46
C GLU A 58 -15.49 1.85 14.02
N ILE A 59 -15.23 1.78 12.72
CA ILE A 59 -13.88 1.62 12.18
C ILE A 59 -13.04 2.86 12.50
N GLU A 60 -13.58 4.06 12.33
CA GLU A 60 -12.88 5.29 12.73
C GLU A 60 -12.55 5.30 14.23
N ALA A 61 -13.49 4.91 15.09
CA ALA A 61 -13.26 4.85 16.53
C ALA A 61 -12.18 3.82 16.90
N PHE A 62 -12.21 2.65 16.26
CA PHE A 62 -11.20 1.59 16.38
C PHE A 62 -9.80 2.10 15.99
N LEU A 63 -9.70 2.77 14.84
CA LEU A 63 -8.45 3.37 14.40
C LEU A 63 -8.00 4.50 15.32
N ARG A 64 -8.91 5.31 15.88
CA ARG A 64 -8.56 6.33 16.89
C ARG A 64 -8.01 5.72 18.18
N ALA A 65 -8.49 4.54 18.58
CA ALA A 65 -8.02 3.81 19.76
C ALA A 65 -6.63 3.18 19.60
N ASN A 66 -6.04 3.23 18.39
CA ASN A 66 -4.76 2.57 18.07
C ASN A 66 -4.84 1.04 18.08
N ASP A 67 -6.03 0.48 17.81
CA ASP A 67 -6.20 -0.95 17.64
C ASP A 67 -5.90 -1.36 16.19
N ASN A 68 -5.51 -2.63 16.03
CA ASN A 68 -5.21 -3.27 14.75
C ASN A 68 -6.04 -4.55 14.59
N LEU A 69 -6.24 -5.00 13.34
CA LEU A 69 -6.85 -6.29 13.08
C LEU A 69 -6.08 -7.40 13.81
N SER A 70 -6.81 -8.33 14.42
CA SER A 70 -6.21 -9.46 15.15
C SER A 70 -5.52 -10.42 14.17
N GLN A 71 -4.47 -11.10 14.64
CA GLN A 71 -3.79 -12.12 13.86
C GLN A 71 -4.76 -13.21 13.38
N PRO A 72 -4.82 -13.52 12.07
CA PRO A 72 -5.61 -14.65 11.57
C PRO A 72 -5.09 -15.99 12.12
N LEU A 73 -5.98 -16.96 12.32
CA LEU A 73 -5.68 -18.24 12.99
C LEU A 73 -4.49 -19.01 12.38
N SER A 74 -4.37 -18.98 11.05
CA SER A 74 -3.33 -19.71 10.31
C SER A 74 -2.16 -18.82 9.87
N CYS A 75 -2.06 -17.59 10.39
CA CYS A 75 -1.02 -16.63 10.00
C CYS A 75 0.25 -16.84 10.83
N PRO A 76 1.41 -17.17 10.22
CA PRO A 76 2.68 -17.25 10.96
C PRO A 76 3.07 -15.89 11.57
N GLU A 77 3.78 -15.92 12.69
CA GLU A 77 4.14 -14.71 13.46
C GLU A 77 4.93 -13.69 12.63
N GLY A 78 5.86 -14.13 11.79
CA GLY A 78 6.64 -13.23 10.92
C GLY A 78 5.76 -12.42 9.97
N TRP A 79 4.73 -13.05 9.39
CA TRP A 79 3.78 -12.37 8.51
C TRP A 79 2.90 -11.37 9.27
N TYR A 80 2.43 -11.73 10.47
CA TYR A 80 1.69 -10.79 11.30
C TYR A 80 2.55 -9.62 11.78
N GLY A 81 3.83 -9.86 12.09
CA GLY A 81 4.80 -8.81 12.40
C GLY A 81 4.97 -7.80 11.27
N LEU A 82 5.02 -8.28 10.01
CA LEU A 82 5.03 -7.42 8.83
C LEU A 82 3.72 -6.62 8.70
N MET A 83 2.55 -7.23 8.92
CA MET A 83 1.28 -6.49 8.92
C MET A 83 1.29 -5.37 9.98
N LEU A 84 1.71 -5.68 11.21
CA LEU A 84 1.79 -4.70 12.29
C LEU A 84 2.74 -3.53 11.95
N SER A 85 3.86 -3.78 11.26
CA SER A 85 4.79 -2.72 10.86
C SER A 85 4.17 -1.77 9.81
N THR A 86 3.31 -2.28 8.93
CA THR A 86 2.55 -1.45 7.99
C THR A 86 1.44 -0.64 8.63
N TRP A 87 0.99 -1.03 9.83
CA TRP A 87 -0.05 -0.33 10.60
C TRP A 87 0.50 0.62 11.67
N ASP A 88 1.76 1.05 11.56
CA ASP A 88 2.27 2.13 12.42
C ASP A 88 1.48 3.43 12.18
N ARG A 89 1.14 4.12 13.26
CA ARG A 89 0.44 5.41 13.24
C ARG A 89 1.17 6.49 12.47
N ARG A 90 2.49 6.46 12.50
CA ARG A 90 3.36 7.44 11.85
C ARG A 90 3.68 6.88 10.47
N PRO A 91 3.21 7.49 9.36
CA PRO A 91 3.44 6.96 8.02
C PRO A 91 4.93 6.73 7.72
N ARG A 92 5.81 7.59 8.24
CA ARG A 92 7.27 7.49 8.08
C ARG A 92 7.91 6.24 8.73
N ASN A 93 7.25 5.64 9.71
CA ASN A 93 7.72 4.43 10.39
C ASN A 93 7.31 3.16 9.63
N ARG A 94 6.34 3.27 8.72
CA ARG A 94 5.90 2.14 7.90
C ARG A 94 6.96 1.81 6.86
N PRO A 95 7.17 0.52 6.57
CA PRO A 95 8.12 0.11 5.54
C PRO A 95 7.70 0.62 4.15
N SER A 96 8.70 0.94 3.32
CA SER A 96 8.49 1.12 1.88
C SER A 96 8.11 -0.20 1.22
N PHE A 97 7.54 -0.17 0.02
CA PHE A 97 7.29 -1.40 -0.73
C PHE A 97 8.55 -2.21 -1.03
N GLN A 98 9.69 -1.54 -1.20
CA GLN A 98 10.99 -2.22 -1.32
C GLN A 98 11.31 -3.01 -0.05
N GLN A 99 11.16 -2.39 1.13
CA GLN A 99 11.39 -3.06 2.42
C GLN A 99 10.37 -4.19 2.62
N ILE A 100 9.10 -3.98 2.28
CA ILE A 100 8.06 -5.01 2.34
C ILE A 100 8.45 -6.21 1.45
N LYS A 101 8.94 -5.99 0.22
CA LYS A 101 9.42 -7.06 -0.67
C LYS A 101 10.57 -7.85 -0.03
N GLU A 102 11.57 -7.15 0.51
CA GLU A 102 12.73 -7.76 1.18
C GLU A 102 12.30 -8.56 2.42
N ASP A 103 11.38 -8.03 3.22
CA ASP A 103 10.81 -8.69 4.39
C ASP A 103 10.03 -9.95 3.98
N ILE A 104 9.22 -9.88 2.93
CA ILE A 104 8.47 -11.04 2.40
C ILE A 104 9.41 -12.16 1.98
N VAL A 105 10.46 -11.84 1.21
CA VAL A 105 11.46 -12.83 0.78
C VAL A 105 12.13 -13.47 1.98
N THR A 106 12.48 -12.65 2.97
CA THR A 106 13.09 -13.12 4.22
C THR A 106 12.13 -14.05 4.98
N ILE A 107 10.89 -13.62 5.22
CA ILE A 107 9.90 -14.38 6.00
C ILE A 107 9.56 -15.70 5.29
N ALA A 108 9.36 -15.68 3.98
CA ALA A 108 9.06 -16.89 3.19
C ALA A 108 10.23 -17.87 3.19
N GLY A 109 11.48 -17.38 3.03
CA GLY A 109 12.67 -18.23 3.05
C GLY A 109 12.91 -18.98 4.37
N HIS A 110 12.44 -18.44 5.50
CA HIS A 110 12.52 -19.14 6.80
C HIS A 110 11.48 -20.27 6.94
N ALA A 111 10.37 -20.22 6.20
CA ALA A 111 9.29 -21.20 6.31
C ALA A 111 9.64 -22.54 5.64
N ASP A 112 10.52 -22.54 4.62
CA ASP A 112 10.73 -23.71 3.77
C ASP A 112 11.86 -24.65 4.22
N GLY A 113 12.70 -24.29 5.19
CA GLY A 113 13.75 -25.19 5.76
C GLY A 113 14.84 -25.67 4.77
N ASN A 114 14.62 -25.50 3.46
CA ASN A 114 15.59 -25.66 2.40
C ASN A 114 16.19 -24.27 2.15
N GLY A 115 17.46 -24.09 2.49
CA GLY A 115 18.20 -22.83 2.35
C GLY A 115 18.44 -22.37 0.91
N GLU A 116 17.49 -22.59 0.00
CA GLU A 116 17.46 -21.90 -1.28
C GLU A 116 16.91 -20.49 -1.02
N ASN A 117 17.79 -19.49 -1.05
CA ASN A 117 17.36 -18.11 -1.15
C ASN A 117 16.41 -18.03 -2.36
N LEU A 118 15.18 -17.58 -2.15
CA LEU A 118 14.30 -17.11 -3.22
C LEU A 118 15.01 -15.91 -3.89
N THR A 119 15.89 -16.19 -4.85
CA THR A 119 16.49 -15.17 -5.71
C THR A 119 15.39 -14.70 -6.64
N VAL A 120 14.63 -13.71 -6.21
CA VAL A 120 13.75 -12.98 -7.11
C VAL A 120 14.67 -12.21 -8.06
N GLU A 121 14.88 -12.72 -9.26
CA GLU A 121 15.48 -11.93 -10.33
C GLU A 121 14.64 -10.66 -10.49
N ASP A 122 15.23 -9.49 -10.28
CA ASP A 122 14.52 -8.22 -10.25
C ASP A 122 14.20 -7.71 -11.67
N GLU A 123 13.55 -8.56 -12.46
CA GLU A 123 13.06 -8.22 -13.80
C GLU A 123 12.07 -7.05 -13.73
N THR A 124 11.31 -6.95 -12.63
CA THR A 124 10.33 -5.90 -12.42
C THR A 124 10.97 -4.55 -12.11
N GLY A 125 12.01 -4.50 -11.26
CA GLY A 125 12.78 -3.29 -11.00
C GLY A 125 13.44 -2.75 -12.27
N ASN A 126 14.02 -3.64 -13.08
CA ASN A 126 14.61 -3.29 -14.37
C ASN A 126 13.57 -2.70 -15.34
N TYR A 127 12.36 -3.27 -15.41
CA TYR A 127 11.28 -2.75 -16.26
C TYR A 127 10.78 -1.37 -15.82
N ILE A 128 10.63 -1.13 -14.51
CA ILE A 128 10.17 0.15 -13.98
C ILE A 128 11.20 1.25 -14.26
N GLU A 129 12.49 0.98 -14.02
CA GLU A 129 13.57 1.95 -14.25
C GLU A 129 13.71 2.28 -15.75
N GLN A 130 13.52 1.29 -16.63
CA GLN A 130 13.46 1.51 -18.08
C GLN A 130 12.31 2.44 -18.47
N ASN A 131 11.09 2.18 -17.99
CA ASN A 131 9.92 3.01 -18.28
C ASN A 131 10.09 4.45 -17.79
N GLU A 132 10.61 4.65 -16.57
CA GLU A 132 10.87 6.01 -16.07
C GLU A 132 11.91 6.76 -16.91
N ASN A 133 12.96 6.06 -17.37
CA ASN A 133 14.00 6.65 -18.21
C ASN A 133 13.45 7.01 -19.60
N GLU A 134 12.61 6.15 -20.18
CA GLU A 134 11.91 6.41 -21.44
C GLU A 134 11.00 7.64 -21.33
N GLU A 135 10.17 7.75 -20.28
CA GLU A 135 9.32 8.92 -20.05
C GLU A 135 10.13 10.21 -19.84
N LYS A 136 11.25 10.13 -19.10
CA LYS A 136 12.15 11.26 -18.89
C LYS A 136 12.78 11.73 -20.20
N GLU A 137 13.20 10.80 -21.06
CA GLU A 137 13.75 11.16 -22.38
C GLU A 137 12.69 11.72 -23.33
N GLU A 138 11.48 11.16 -23.34
CA GLU A 138 10.36 11.69 -24.14
C GLU A 138 10.01 13.13 -23.72
N ARG A 139 10.06 13.42 -22.41
CA ARG A 139 9.83 14.76 -21.87
C ARG A 139 10.95 15.74 -22.26
N LYS A 140 12.21 15.29 -22.27
CA LYS A 140 13.34 16.09 -22.76
C LYS A 140 13.25 16.34 -24.26
N GLU A 141 12.85 15.35 -25.06
CA GLU A 141 12.62 15.45 -26.51
C GLU A 141 11.57 16.53 -26.81
N LYS A 142 10.42 16.44 -26.14
CA LYS A 142 9.33 17.43 -26.26
C LYS A 142 9.79 18.84 -25.90
N LEU A 143 10.65 19.00 -24.89
CA LEU A 143 11.25 20.28 -24.55
C LEU A 143 12.23 20.76 -25.64
N ARG A 144 13.12 19.89 -26.14
CA ARG A 144 14.07 20.22 -27.22
C ARG A 144 13.34 20.72 -28.47
N GLU A 145 12.30 20.03 -28.91
CA GLU A 145 11.48 20.43 -30.06
C GLU A 145 10.71 21.74 -29.82
N LYS A 146 10.19 21.92 -28.60
CA LYS A 146 9.56 23.18 -28.20
C LYS A 146 10.53 24.35 -28.31
N TYR A 147 11.79 24.22 -27.89
CA TYR A 147 12.78 25.30 -27.98
C TYR A 147 13.26 25.56 -29.41
N LYS A 148 13.37 24.52 -30.27
CA LYS A 148 13.67 24.70 -31.71
C LYS A 148 12.60 25.50 -32.45
N ARG A 149 11.33 25.36 -32.06
CA ARG A 149 10.17 26.05 -32.65
C ARG A 149 10.13 27.56 -32.31
N TRP A 150 10.82 27.99 -31.26
CA TRP A 150 10.85 29.37 -30.77
C TRP A 150 12.14 30.12 -31.14
N SER A 151 13.01 29.49 -31.94
CA SER A 151 14.20 30.10 -32.55
C SER A 151 13.98 30.31 -34.05
#